data_AF-A0AB38G2W4-F1
#
_entry.id   AF-A0AB38G2W4-F1
#
_cell.length_a   1.000
_cell.length_b   1.000
_cell.length_c   1.000
_cell.angle_alpha   90.00
_cell.angle_beta   90.00
_cell.angle_gamma   90.00
#
_symmetry.space_group_name_H-M   'P 1'
#
loop_
_entity.id
_entity.type
_entity.pdbx_description
1 polymer ?
#
loop_
_entity_poly.entity_id
_entity_poly.type
_entity_poly.pdbx_seq_one_letter_code
_entity_poly.pdbx_strand_id
1 'polypeptide(L)'
;MLETLRAMDWSDWLLSAKEWEEKAKLAGNVCAIYTPKDELHQVFTDKGELIKPMELRLTGDIGGIPALLVQCNLSAERLPDDEGFCIYRLLPEPFREHKRLMPSDVSDEKKEYSDKRTPGHIG
;
A
#
# COMPACT_ATOMS: atom_id res chain seq x y z
N MET A 1 9.59 -11.38 -4.49
CA MET A 1 8.67 -11.06 -3.38
C MET A 1 8.58 -12.19 -2.35
N LEU A 2 8.10 -13.39 -2.73
CA LEU A 2 7.89 -14.51 -1.79
C LEU A 2 9.19 -14.97 -1.10
N GLU A 3 10.32 -15.00 -1.81
CA GLU A 3 11.61 -15.33 -1.21
C GLU A 3 12.04 -14.35 -0.12
N THR A 4 11.82 -13.06 -0.34
CA THR A 4 12.13 -12.00 0.63
C THR A 4 11.19 -12.06 1.83
N LEU A 5 9.91 -12.40 1.63
CA LEU A 5 8.96 -12.65 2.71
C LEU A 5 9.42 -13.81 3.59
N ARG A 6 9.81 -14.93 2.99
CA ARG A 6 10.34 -16.08 3.74
C ARG A 6 11.63 -15.74 4.49
N ALA A 7 12.49 -14.87 3.95
CA ALA A 7 13.67 -14.39 4.64
C ALA A 7 13.35 -13.51 5.87
N MET A 8 12.18 -12.88 5.90
CA MET A 8 11.67 -12.11 7.04
C MET A 8 10.80 -12.96 7.99
N ASP A 9 10.81 -14.29 7.83
CA ASP A 9 9.97 -15.24 8.58
C ASP A 9 8.46 -15.09 8.33
N TRP A 10 8.08 -14.55 7.17
CA TRP A 10 6.68 -14.47 6.79
C TRP A 10 6.19 -15.76 6.16
N SER A 11 4.98 -16.16 6.56
CA SER A 11 4.29 -17.29 5.92
C SER A 11 3.51 -16.84 4.69
N ASP A 12 3.73 -17.49 3.55
CA ASP A 12 2.92 -17.33 2.35
C ASP A 12 1.76 -18.34 2.31
N TRP A 13 0.55 -17.87 2.61
CA TRP A 13 -0.66 -18.70 2.60
C TRP A 13 -1.47 -18.48 1.32
N LEU A 14 -1.60 -19.55 0.54
CA LEU A 14 -2.49 -19.60 -0.61
C LEU A 14 -3.86 -20.12 -0.18
N LEU A 15 -4.87 -19.27 -0.23
CA LEU A 15 -6.24 -19.61 0.19
C LEU A 15 -7.12 -19.92 -1.02
N SER A 16 -7.97 -20.94 -0.92
CA SER A 16 -9.05 -21.19 -1.88
C SER A 16 -10.14 -20.11 -1.75
N ALA A 17 -11.02 -19.95 -2.75
CA ALA A 17 -12.11 -18.98 -2.69
C ALA A 17 -12.96 -19.11 -1.41
N LYS A 18 -13.29 -20.34 -1.01
CA LYS A 18 -13.99 -20.63 0.25
C LYS A 18 -13.20 -20.15 1.47
N GLU A 19 -11.91 -20.44 1.54
CA GLU A 19 -11.05 -20.04 2.66
C GLU A 19 -10.88 -18.51 2.73
N TRP A 20 -10.84 -17.84 1.58
CA TRP A 20 -10.83 -16.39 1.50
C TRP A 20 -12.13 -15.78 2.04
N GLU A 21 -13.28 -16.33 1.67
CA GLU A 21 -14.59 -15.89 2.18
C GLU A 21 -14.75 -16.17 3.68
N GLU A 22 -14.30 -17.34 4.14
CA GLU A 22 -14.34 -17.73 5.56
C GLU A 22 -13.21 -17.08 6.39
N LYS A 23 -12.45 -16.14 5.80
CA LYS A 23 -11.33 -15.42 6.44
C LYS A 23 -10.41 -16.38 7.19
N ALA A 24 -9.95 -17.39 6.45
CA ALA A 24 -9.34 -18.60 6.98
C ALA A 24 -8.35 -18.31 8.10
N LYS A 25 -8.71 -18.81 9.29
CA LYS A 25 -7.98 -18.70 10.55
C LYS A 25 -7.42 -17.29 10.76
N LEU A 26 -8.29 -16.39 11.25
CA LEU A 26 -7.94 -15.14 11.96
C LEU A 26 -6.52 -15.24 12.50
N ALA A 27 -5.57 -14.74 11.71
CA ALA A 27 -4.19 -15.05 11.97
C ALA A 27 -3.85 -14.37 13.28
N GLY A 28 -3.31 -15.17 14.19
CA GLY A 28 -2.84 -14.67 15.46
C GLY A 28 -1.66 -13.72 15.29
N ASN A 29 -0.74 -13.77 16.24
CA ASN A 29 0.41 -12.87 16.30
C ASN A 29 1.54 -13.26 15.32
N VAL A 30 1.20 -13.70 14.10
CA VAL A 30 2.15 -14.20 13.10
C VAL A 30 2.14 -13.33 11.85
N CYS A 31 3.35 -13.05 11.35
CA CYS A 31 3.57 -12.35 10.10
C CYS A 31 3.21 -13.27 8.92
N ALA A 32 2.09 -13.00 8.28
CA ALA A 32 1.57 -13.84 7.22
C ALA A 32 0.93 -13.00 6.11
N ILE A 33 1.09 -13.48 4.88
CA ILE A 33 0.42 -12.96 3.70
C ILE A 33 -0.56 -14.01 3.18
N TYR A 34 -1.81 -13.59 3.02
CA TYR A 34 -2.90 -14.41 2.53
C TYR A 34 -3.25 -13.96 1.12
N THR A 35 -3.15 -14.89 0.19
CA THR A 35 -3.35 -14.62 -1.24
C THR A 35 -4.40 -15.58 -1.80
N PRO A 36 -5.46 -15.10 -2.47
CA PRO A 36 -6.45 -15.97 -3.11
C PRO A 36 -5.81 -16.72 -4.28
N LYS A 37 -5.64 -18.02 -4.10
CA LYS A 37 -5.02 -18.93 -5.07
C LYS A 37 -5.79 -18.95 -6.39
N ASP A 38 -7.12 -18.90 -6.32
CA ASP A 38 -8.00 -18.98 -7.48
C ASP A 38 -7.85 -17.76 -8.39
N GLU A 39 -7.69 -16.58 -7.78
CA GLU A 39 -7.43 -15.33 -8.51
C GLU A 39 -6.00 -15.25 -9.04
N LEU A 40 -5.01 -15.79 -8.32
CA LEU A 40 -3.59 -15.68 -8.69
C LEU A 40 -3.34 -16.06 -10.17
N HIS A 41 -3.96 -17.14 -10.64
CA HIS A 41 -3.80 -17.60 -12.03
C HIS A 41 -4.51 -16.71 -13.06
N GLN A 42 -5.53 -15.95 -12.64
CA GLN A 42 -6.32 -15.07 -13.50
C GLN A 42 -5.79 -13.64 -13.55
N VAL A 43 -5.01 -13.24 -12.53
CA VAL A 43 -4.52 -11.87 -12.35
C VAL A 43 -3.04 -11.70 -12.65
N PHE A 44 -2.26 -12.79 -12.74
CA PHE A 44 -0.86 -12.77 -13.17
C PHE A 44 -0.68 -13.37 -14.57
N THR A 45 0.24 -12.80 -15.34
CA THR A 45 0.71 -13.42 -16.59
C THR A 45 1.65 -14.58 -16.30
N ASP A 46 1.93 -15.40 -17.33
CA ASP A 46 2.97 -16.43 -17.29
C ASP A 46 4.37 -15.87 -16.95
N LYS A 47 4.58 -14.57 -17.21
CA LYS A 47 5.81 -13.84 -16.86
C LYS A 47 5.82 -13.32 -15.41
N GLY A 48 4.74 -13.54 -14.65
CA GLY A 48 4.59 -13.03 -13.29
C GLY A 48 4.21 -11.54 -13.22
N GLU A 49 3.72 -10.96 -14.31
CA GLU A 49 3.26 -9.57 -14.34
C GLU A 49 1.80 -9.50 -13.90
N LEU A 50 1.47 -8.60 -12.98
CA LEU A 50 0.09 -8.39 -12.57
C LEU A 50 -0.67 -7.67 -13.70
N ILE A 51 -1.80 -8.23 -14.12
CA ILE A 51 -2.68 -7.67 -15.18
C ILE A 51 -4.02 -7.14 -14.64
N LYS A 52 -4.42 -7.56 -13.44
CA LYS A 52 -5.66 -7.14 -12.79
C LYS A 52 -5.38 -6.77 -11.34
N PRO A 53 -6.13 -5.80 -10.76
CA PRO A 53 -5.98 -5.51 -9.35
C PRO A 53 -6.35 -6.74 -8.52
N MET A 54 -5.61 -6.96 -7.43
CA MET A 54 -5.78 -8.13 -6.57
C MET A 54 -5.64 -7.71 -5.11
N GLU A 55 -6.51 -8.22 -4.25
CA GLU A 55 -6.47 -7.95 -2.82
C GLU A 55 -5.61 -8.99 -2.09
N LEU A 56 -4.80 -8.49 -1.16
CA LEU A 56 -3.93 -9.26 -0.28
C LEU A 56 -4.31 -8.92 1.16
N ARG A 57 -4.44 -9.96 1.98
CA ARG A 57 -4.65 -9.80 3.42
C ARG A 57 -3.37 -10.13 4.16
N LEU A 58 -3.00 -9.29 5.11
CA LEU A 58 -1.76 -9.46 5.87
C LEU A 58 -2.03 -9.32 7.37
N THR A 59 -1.25 -10.03 8.17
CA THR A 59 -1.31 -10.02 9.63
C THR A 59 0.08 -9.93 10.24
N GLY A 60 0.17 -9.58 11.52
CA GLY A 60 1.43 -9.38 12.22
C GLY A 60 2.07 -8.02 11.92
N ASP A 61 3.41 -7.97 11.94
CA ASP A 61 4.16 -6.73 11.76
C ASP A 61 4.28 -6.33 10.28
N ILE A 62 3.31 -5.58 9.77
CA ILE A 62 3.27 -5.15 8.35
C ILE A 62 4.19 -3.95 8.03
N GLY A 63 5.06 -3.52 8.96
CA GLY A 63 5.89 -2.32 8.79
C GLY A 63 6.84 -2.39 7.60
N GLY A 64 7.34 -3.59 7.28
CA GLY A 64 8.26 -3.83 6.16
C GLY A 64 7.61 -4.02 4.78
N ILE A 65 6.29 -4.24 4.74
CA ILE A 65 5.54 -4.54 3.50
C ILE A 65 5.58 -3.41 2.46
N PRO A 66 5.34 -2.13 2.79
CA PRO A 66 5.40 -1.06 1.79
C PRO A 66 6.79 -0.96 1.14
N ALA A 67 7.87 -1.14 1.90
CA ALA A 67 9.23 -1.16 1.37
C ALA A 67 9.49 -2.37 0.46
N LEU A 68 8.93 -3.54 0.82
CA LEU A 68 9.01 -4.76 0.02
C LEU A 68 8.33 -4.62 -1.35
N LEU A 69 7.13 -4.03 -1.35
CA LEU A 69 6.35 -3.78 -2.57
C LEU A 69 7.13 -2.88 -3.54
N VAL A 70 7.72 -1.80 -3.02
CA VAL A 70 8.60 -0.91 -3.80
C VAL A 70 9.82 -1.65 -4.33
N GLN A 71 10.50 -2.47 -3.52
CA GLN A 71 11.63 -3.29 -3.97
C GLN A 71 11.25 -4.29 -5.07
N CYS A 72 10.04 -4.85 -5.00
CA CYS A 72 9.52 -5.75 -6.03
C CYS A 72 8.96 -5.00 -7.25
N ASN A 73 9.06 -3.67 -7.30
CA ASN A 73 8.48 -2.82 -8.33
C ASN A 73 6.95 -3.05 -8.48
N LEU A 74 6.28 -3.44 -7.40
CA LEU A 74 4.84 -3.65 -7.34
C LEU A 74 4.16 -2.39 -6.81
N SER A 75 3.08 -1.99 -7.48
CA SER A 75 2.21 -0.92 -7.00
C SER A 75 1.10 -1.52 -6.14
N ALA A 76 0.88 -0.98 -4.96
CA ALA A 76 -0.23 -1.38 -4.11
C ALA A 76 -0.85 -0.18 -3.39
N GLU A 77 -2.13 -0.28 -3.10
CA GLU A 77 -2.88 0.66 -2.28
C GLU A 77 -3.26 0.00 -0.96
N ARG A 78 -3.15 0.75 0.14
CA ARG A 78 -3.61 0.30 1.45
C ARG A 78 -5.10 0.57 1.59
N LEU A 79 -5.87 -0.49 1.78
CA LEU A 79 -7.31 -0.46 2.03
C LEU A 79 -7.57 -0.40 3.56
N PRO A 80 -8.79 -0.01 3.99
CA PRO A 80 -9.18 -0.11 5.39
C PRO A 80 -8.97 -1.54 5.91
N ASP A 81 -8.50 -1.65 7.15
CA ASP A 81 -8.41 -2.95 7.80
C ASP A 81 -9.80 -3.58 7.97
N ASP A 82 -9.83 -4.92 7.94
CA ASP A 82 -11.04 -5.71 8.04
C ASP A 82 -10.77 -6.89 8.98
N GLU A 83 -11.54 -6.99 10.07
CA GLU A 83 -11.43 -8.07 11.06
C GLU A 83 -10.00 -8.40 11.53
N GLY A 84 -9.16 -7.37 11.70
CA GLY A 84 -7.77 -7.52 12.16
C GLY A 84 -6.76 -7.83 11.04
N PHE A 85 -7.21 -7.90 9.80
CA PHE A 85 -6.35 -8.02 8.62
C PHE A 85 -6.02 -6.64 8.06
N CYS A 86 -4.75 -6.42 7.77
CA CYS A 86 -4.35 -5.30 6.92
C CYS A 86 -4.55 -5.69 5.46
N ILE A 87 -5.36 -4.92 4.74
CA ILE A 87 -5.65 -5.19 3.34
C ILE A 87 -4.79 -4.29 2.43
N TYR A 88 -4.11 -4.92 1.47
CA TYR A 88 -3.41 -4.24 0.39
C TYR A 88 -3.96 -4.68 -0.95
N ARG A 89 -4.30 -3.73 -1.81
CA ARG A 89 -4.73 -3.98 -3.18
C ARG A 89 -3.58 -3.73 -4.12
N LEU A 90 -3.01 -4.79 -4.70
CA LEU A 90 -2.04 -4.67 -5.78
C LEU A 90 -2.70 -4.08 -7.02
N LEU A 91 -1.96 -3.26 -7.75
CA LEU A 91 -2.40 -2.56 -8.95
C LEU A 91 -1.46 -2.91 -10.13
N PRO A 92 -2.00 -3.27 -11.30
CA PRO A 92 -1.18 -3.64 -12.45
C PRO A 92 -0.49 -2.41 -13.05
N GLU A 93 0.66 -2.59 -13.71
CA GLU A 93 1.47 -1.48 -14.26
C GLU A 93 0.79 -0.50 -15.24
N PRO A 94 -0.26 -0.82 -16.03
CA PRO A 94 -0.97 0.19 -16.81
C PRO A 94 -1.60 1.31 -15.95
N PHE A 95 -1.69 1.16 -14.62
CA PHE A 95 -2.08 2.25 -13.70
C PHE A 95 -0.92 3.19 -13.31
N ARG A 96 0.33 2.92 -13.72
CA ARG A 96 1.49 3.82 -13.48
C ARG A 96 1.43 5.08 -14.33
N GLU A 97 0.66 5.07 -15.42
CA GLU A 97 0.34 6.27 -16.21
C GLU A 97 -0.67 7.12 -15.44
N HIS A 98 -0.21 7.89 -14.45
CA HIS A 98 -0.72 9.22 -14.06
C HIS A 98 -0.05 9.78 -12.78
N LYS A 99 0.79 9.02 -12.06
CA LYS A 99 1.47 9.53 -10.85
C LYS A 99 2.90 10.01 -11.09
N ARG A 100 3.20 10.53 -12.29
CA ARG A 100 4.52 11.13 -12.60
C ARG A 100 4.52 12.66 -12.68
N LEU A 101 3.40 13.36 -12.47
CA LEU A 101 3.40 14.82 -12.45
C LEU A 101 2.35 15.35 -11.46
N MET A 102 2.81 15.74 -10.26
CA MET A 102 2.42 17.00 -9.61
C MET A 102 3.57 17.49 -8.71
N PRO A 103 4.58 18.17 -9.25
CA PRO A 103 5.33 19.19 -8.52
C PRO A 103 4.59 20.53 -8.62
N SER A 104 3.56 20.70 -7.80
CA SER A 104 2.87 21.97 -7.50
C SER A 104 1.98 21.65 -6.29
N ASP A 105 2.21 22.18 -5.09
CA ASP A 105 2.47 23.57 -4.78
C ASP A 105 3.55 23.71 -3.69
N VAL A 106 4.72 24.23 -4.07
CA VAL A 106 5.38 25.25 -3.26
C VAL A 106 4.43 26.44 -3.26
N SER A 107 3.56 26.52 -2.27
CA SER A 107 2.94 27.79 -1.89
C SER A 107 3.74 28.33 -0.73
N ASP A 108 4.73 29.12 -1.12
CA ASP A 108 5.42 30.14 -0.33
C ASP A 108 4.37 30.93 0.47
N GLU A 109 4.09 30.54 1.72
CA GLU A 109 3.40 31.40 2.67
C GLU A 109 4.41 32.41 3.23
N LYS A 110 4.94 33.27 2.35
CA LYS A 110 5.56 34.52 2.76
C LYS A 110 4.48 35.59 2.78
N LYS A 111 3.56 35.49 3.75
CA LYS A 111 2.71 36.63 4.11
C LYS A 111 3.44 37.46 5.17
N GLU A 112 4.22 38.38 4.64
CA GLU A 112 4.77 39.54 5.31
C GLU A 112 3.68 40.22 6.16
N TYR A 113 3.71 39.95 7.46
CA TYR A 113 2.99 40.71 8.46
C TYR A 113 3.65 42.10 8.52
N SER A 114 3.11 43.03 7.76
CA SER A 114 3.37 44.46 7.93
C SER A 114 2.92 44.88 9.32
N ASP A 115 3.84 44.81 10.29
CA ASP A 115 3.69 45.44 11.59
C ASP A 115 3.72 46.96 11.41
N LYS A 116 2.57 47.56 11.68
CA LYS A 116 2.27 48.98 11.50
C LYS A 116 3.07 49.79 12.50
N ARG A 117 4.00 50.64 12.06
CA ARG A 117 4.53 51.72 12.90
C ARG A 117 4.46 53.09 12.24
N THR A 118 3.58 53.90 12.84
CA THR A 118 3.49 55.38 12.89
C THR A 118 3.13 56.16 11.63
N PRO A 119 2.27 57.17 11.80
CA PRO A 119 2.81 58.52 11.81
C PRO A 119 2.47 59.29 13.10
N GLY A 120 3.48 59.99 13.61
CA GLY A 120 3.35 60.92 14.72
C GLY A 120 2.46 62.11 14.35
N HIS A 121 1.59 62.46 15.27
CA HIS A 121 0.88 63.73 15.30
C HIS A 121 1.07 64.32 16.70
N ILE A 122 1.98 65.30 16.82
CA ILE A 122 2.02 66.22 17.95
C ILE A 122 2.37 67.58 17.34
N GLY A 123 1.43 68.52 17.44
CA GLY A 123 1.63 69.93 17.11
C GLY A 123 2.26 70.71 18.27
#